data_AF-A0A7T0KHM2-F1
#
_entry.id   AF-A0A7T0KHM2-F1
#
_cell.length_a   1.000
_cell.length_b   1.000
_cell.length_c   1.000
_cell.angle_alpha   90.00
_cell.angle_beta   90.00
_cell.angle_gamma   90.00
#
_symmetry.space_group_name_H-M   'P 1'
#
loop_
_entity.id
_entity.type
_entity.pdbx_description
1 polymer ?
#
loop_
_entity_poly.entity_id
_entity_poly.type
_entity_poly.pdbx_seq_one_letter_code
_entity_poly.pdbx_strand_id
1 'polypeptide(L)'
;MACKLNQQCGQRRRDDGRSHEYSGYTVDTPVLESAVYSPLQIVFGQPRYPSVFDRAAALIVNVAKDHPFGDGNKRTALALGLRYLRFYSQRVVPPTAEHGANLVESAVLSQPRDYDSTIRSTSHTLQQWAAPDQTALKHRHIHLK
;
A
#
# COMPACT_ATOMS: atom_id res chain seq x y z
N MET A 1 14.40 -21.35 -13.85
CA MET A 1 13.22 -21.30 -14.74
C MET A 1 12.57 -19.92 -14.84
N ALA A 2 12.41 -19.16 -13.75
CA ALA A 2 11.81 -17.81 -13.80
C ALA A 2 12.54 -16.77 -14.69
N CYS A 3 13.87 -16.85 -14.83
CA CYS A 3 14.65 -15.88 -15.63
C CYS A 3 14.37 -15.99 -17.15
N LYS A 4 14.24 -17.21 -17.71
CA LYS A 4 13.83 -17.41 -19.12
C LYS A 4 12.39 -16.97 -19.38
N LEU A 5 11.50 -17.18 -18.39
CA LEU A 5 10.10 -16.78 -18.48
C LEU A 5 9.92 -15.25 -18.57
N ASN A 6 10.83 -14.51 -17.92
CA ASN A 6 10.82 -13.05 -17.88
C ASN A 6 11.50 -12.38 -19.09
N GLN A 7 12.32 -13.09 -19.87
CA GLN A 7 12.98 -12.55 -21.07
C GLN A 7 12.01 -12.28 -22.23
N GLN A 8 10.83 -12.92 -22.21
CA GLN A 8 9.75 -12.71 -23.19
C GLN A 8 8.61 -11.84 -22.62
N CYS A 9 8.80 -11.23 -21.45
CA CYS A 9 7.86 -10.25 -20.93
C CYS A 9 7.84 -9.02 -21.86
N GLY A 10 6.65 -8.62 -22.29
CA GLY A 10 6.30 -7.57 -23.25
C GLY A 10 5.91 -8.11 -24.61
N GLN A 11 6.25 -9.37 -24.92
CA GLN A 11 6.11 -9.95 -26.26
C GLN A 11 5.08 -11.08 -26.38
N ARG A 12 4.45 -11.51 -25.28
CA ARG A 12 3.40 -12.54 -25.37
C ARG A 12 2.16 -11.90 -25.97
N ARG A 13 1.68 -12.52 -27.03
CA ARG A 13 0.40 -12.21 -27.65
C ARG A 13 -0.56 -13.37 -27.37
N ARG A 14 -1.83 -13.03 -27.17
CA ARG A 14 -2.95 -13.98 -27.22
C ARG A 14 -3.05 -14.52 -28.66
N ASP A 15 -3.84 -15.58 -28.84
CA ASP A 15 -4.12 -16.16 -30.17
C ASP A 15 -4.83 -15.16 -31.12
N ASP A 16 -5.44 -14.11 -30.56
CA ASP A 16 -6.06 -13.00 -31.29
C ASP A 16 -5.09 -11.85 -31.63
N GLY A 17 -3.79 -12.00 -31.34
CA GLY A 17 -2.75 -11.00 -31.63
C GLY A 17 -2.64 -9.84 -30.64
N ARG A 18 -3.56 -9.71 -29.67
CA ARG A 18 -3.47 -8.72 -28.59
C ARG A 18 -2.42 -9.12 -27.57
N SER A 19 -1.79 -8.17 -26.90
CA SER A 19 -0.84 -8.48 -25.82
C SER A 19 -1.51 -9.33 -24.73
N HIS A 20 -0.80 -10.35 -24.24
CA HIS A 20 -1.27 -11.16 -23.13
C HIS A 20 -1.36 -10.26 -21.89
N GLU A 21 -2.45 -10.41 -21.11
CA GLU A 21 -2.75 -9.53 -19.97
C GLU A 21 -1.65 -9.56 -18.91
N TYR A 22 -1.06 -10.75 -18.73
CA TYR A 22 0.10 -10.99 -17.87
C TYR A 22 1.45 -10.84 -18.59
N SER A 23 1.48 -10.24 -19.79
CA SER A 23 2.72 -10.22 -20.57
C SER A 23 3.71 -9.18 -20.11
N GLY A 24 3.39 -8.14 -19.34
CA GLY A 24 4.35 -7.08 -19.09
C GLY A 24 4.02 -6.15 -17.95
N TYR A 25 5.00 -5.29 -17.65
CA TYR A 25 4.92 -4.16 -16.72
C TYR A 25 4.07 -3.03 -17.30
N THR A 26 2.80 -3.28 -17.61
CA THR A 26 1.90 -2.19 -18.00
C THR A 26 1.53 -1.41 -16.75
N VAL A 27 1.66 -0.09 -16.82
CA VAL A 27 1.25 0.84 -15.78
C VAL A 27 0.25 1.80 -16.39
N ASP A 28 -0.99 1.78 -15.90
CA ASP A 28 -1.95 2.83 -16.17
C ASP A 28 -1.57 4.06 -15.34
N THR A 29 -0.87 4.99 -15.99
CA THR A 29 -0.32 6.17 -15.32
C THR A 29 -1.40 7.09 -14.78
N PRO A 30 -2.46 7.45 -15.54
CA PRO A 30 -3.58 8.22 -14.99
C PRO A 30 -4.23 7.59 -13.75
N VAL A 31 -4.44 6.28 -13.76
CA VAL A 31 -5.01 5.55 -12.61
C VAL A 31 -4.05 5.60 -11.42
N LEU A 32 -2.75 5.36 -11.65
CA LEU A 32 -1.73 5.43 -10.60
C LEU A 32 -1.64 6.82 -9.97
N GLU A 33 -1.63 7.86 -10.80
CA GLU A 33 -1.59 9.25 -10.36
C GLU A 33 -2.80 9.58 -9.49
N SER A 34 -4.01 9.23 -9.93
CA SER A 34 -5.24 9.40 -9.14
C SER A 34 -5.14 8.70 -7.78
N ALA A 35 -4.73 7.42 -7.78
CA ALA A 35 -4.59 6.61 -6.58
C ALA A 35 -3.62 7.22 -5.57
N VAL A 36 -2.51 7.84 -6.04
CA VAL A 36 -1.47 8.44 -5.20
C VAL A 36 -1.80 9.86 -4.76
N TYR A 37 -2.37 10.69 -5.64
CA TYR A 37 -2.66 12.09 -5.32
C TYR A 37 -3.86 12.24 -4.38
N SER A 38 -4.92 11.44 -4.56
CA SER A 38 -6.15 11.54 -3.77
C SER A 38 -5.92 11.51 -2.25
N PRO A 39 -5.10 10.58 -1.70
CA PRO A 39 -4.76 10.55 -0.27
C PRO A 39 -4.03 11.80 0.26
N LEU A 40 -3.35 12.54 -0.61
CA LEU A 40 -2.48 13.66 -0.25
C LEU A 40 -3.15 15.02 -0.44
N GLN A 41 -4.41 15.05 -0.91
CA GLN A 41 -5.16 16.27 -1.14
C GLN A 41 -5.49 17.02 0.15
N ILE A 42 -5.53 18.35 0.03
CA ILE A 42 -6.06 19.27 1.03
C ILE A 42 -7.46 19.68 0.59
N VAL A 43 -8.45 19.48 1.47
CA VAL A 43 -9.86 19.78 1.23
C VAL A 43 -10.33 20.74 2.31
N PHE A 44 -10.90 21.88 1.92
CA PHE A 44 -11.30 22.96 2.83
C PHE A 44 -10.18 23.40 3.81
N GLY A 45 -8.94 23.45 3.31
CA GLY A 45 -7.77 23.87 4.10
C GLY A 45 -7.26 22.82 5.09
N GLN A 46 -7.82 21.61 5.10
CA GLN A 46 -7.38 20.50 5.96
C GLN A 46 -6.95 19.30 5.12
N PRO A 47 -5.93 18.53 5.55
CA PRO A 47 -5.60 17.27 4.88
C PRO A 47 -6.81 16.32 4.87
N ARG A 48 -7.12 15.72 3.72
CA ARG A 48 -8.20 14.73 3.59
C ARG A 48 -8.07 13.60 4.62
N TYR A 49 -6.84 13.15 4.84
CA TYR A 49 -6.46 12.14 5.82
C TYR A 49 -5.46 12.77 6.82
N PRO A 50 -5.90 13.12 8.04
CA PRO A 50 -5.08 13.91 8.97
C PRO A 50 -3.80 13.20 9.41
N SER A 51 -3.89 11.92 9.79
CA SER A 51 -2.71 11.18 10.27
C SER A 51 -1.86 10.63 9.13
N VAL A 52 -0.58 10.38 9.41
CA VAL A 52 0.32 9.70 8.46
C VAL A 52 -0.11 8.24 8.23
N PHE A 53 -0.75 7.61 9.22
CA PHE A 53 -1.30 6.26 9.09
C PHE A 53 -2.52 6.22 8.19
N ASP A 54 -3.40 7.21 8.26
CA ASP A 54 -4.57 7.31 7.39
C ASP A 54 -4.16 7.52 5.93
N ARG A 55 -3.16 8.37 5.69
CA ARG A 55 -2.59 8.57 4.34
C ARG A 55 -1.93 7.30 3.80
N ALA A 56 -1.16 6.61 4.64
CA ALA A 56 -0.56 5.33 4.27
C ALA A 56 -1.61 4.27 3.95
N ALA A 57 -2.67 4.17 4.78
CA ALA A 57 -3.77 3.25 4.57
C ALA A 57 -4.53 3.57 3.27
N ALA A 58 -4.83 4.83 3.00
CA ALA A 58 -5.47 5.26 1.76
C ALA A 58 -4.59 4.94 0.53
N LEU A 59 -3.27 5.13 0.60
CA LEU A 59 -2.35 4.72 -0.47
C LEU A 59 -2.41 3.20 -0.73
N ILE A 60 -2.45 2.39 0.34
CA ILE A 60 -2.57 0.92 0.22
C ILE A 60 -3.90 0.55 -0.44
N VAL A 61 -5.02 1.10 0.05
CA VAL A 61 -6.36 0.79 -0.46
C VAL A 61 -6.49 1.18 -1.93
N ASN A 62 -6.06 2.39 -2.30
CA ASN A 62 -6.23 2.91 -3.67
C ASN A 62 -5.40 2.10 -4.66
N VAL A 63 -4.10 1.95 -4.41
CA VAL A 63 -3.21 1.23 -5.34
C VAL A 63 -3.61 -0.25 -5.43
N ALA A 64 -4.12 -0.85 -4.36
CA ALA A 64 -4.58 -2.23 -4.41
C ALA A 64 -5.90 -2.40 -5.16
N LYS A 65 -6.88 -1.49 -5.00
CA LYS A 65 -8.21 -1.59 -5.61
C LYS A 65 -8.30 -1.05 -7.04
N ASP A 66 -7.52 -0.02 -7.36
CA ASP A 66 -7.59 0.66 -8.66
C ASP A 66 -6.78 -0.07 -9.75
N HIS A 67 -5.99 -1.09 -9.36
CA HIS A 67 -5.21 -1.94 -10.25
C HIS A 67 -4.34 -1.19 -11.31
N PRO A 68 -3.55 -0.18 -10.92
CA PRO A 68 -2.74 0.58 -11.89
C PRO A 68 -1.64 -0.23 -12.57
N PHE A 69 -1.23 -1.38 -12.01
CA PHE A 69 -0.21 -2.25 -12.58
C PHE A 69 -0.82 -3.51 -13.19
N GLY A 70 -0.24 -4.03 -14.27
CA GLY A 70 -0.67 -5.30 -14.89
C GLY A 70 -0.55 -6.51 -13.96
N ASP A 71 0.42 -6.51 -13.05
CA ASP A 71 0.50 -7.43 -11.90
C ASP A 71 1.18 -6.72 -10.73
N GLY A 72 1.01 -7.26 -9.53
CA GLY A 72 1.75 -6.84 -8.34
C GLY A 72 1.06 -5.74 -7.54
N ASN A 73 -0.15 -5.30 -7.93
CA ASN A 73 -0.90 -4.23 -7.24
C ASN A 73 -0.88 -4.37 -5.72
N LYS A 74 -1.24 -5.55 -5.20
CA LYS A 74 -1.26 -5.81 -3.74
C LYS A 74 0.13 -5.66 -3.08
N ARG A 75 1.17 -6.17 -3.75
CA ARG A 75 2.57 -6.13 -3.26
C ARG A 75 3.10 -4.70 -3.28
N THR A 76 2.87 -3.99 -4.38
CA THR A 76 3.27 -2.59 -4.56
C THR A 76 2.53 -1.67 -3.58
N ALA A 77 1.22 -1.87 -3.39
CA ALA A 77 0.41 -1.12 -2.44
C ALA A 77 0.97 -1.21 -1.01
N LEU A 78 1.23 -2.42 -0.51
CA LEU A 78 1.80 -2.61 0.83
C LEU A 78 3.19 -1.98 0.95
N ALA A 79 4.05 -2.20 -0.03
CA ALA A 79 5.40 -1.63 -0.04
C ALA A 79 5.37 -0.10 -0.04
N LEU A 80 4.47 0.51 -0.83
CA LEU A 80 4.28 1.96 -0.89
C LEU A 80 3.82 2.52 0.45
N GLY A 81 2.78 1.96 1.06
CA GLY A 81 2.26 2.42 2.35
C GLY A 81 3.29 2.31 3.47
N LEU A 82 4.00 1.18 3.57
CA LEU A 82 5.09 1.01 4.54
C LEU A 82 6.26 1.96 4.27
N ARG A 83 6.62 2.19 3.00
CA ARG A 83 7.69 3.14 2.63
C ARG A 83 7.31 4.58 2.98
N TYR A 84 6.07 4.96 2.71
CA TYR A 84 5.52 6.26 3.11
C TYR A 84 5.66 6.47 4.62
N LEU A 85 5.23 5.50 5.44
CA LEU A 85 5.38 5.57 6.90
C LEU A 85 6.84 5.71 7.34
N ARG A 86 7.76 5.00 6.69
CA ARG A 86 9.20 5.15 6.95
C ARG A 86 9.74 6.55 6.64
N PHE A 87 9.18 7.27 5.67
CA PHE A 87 9.57 8.67 5.43
C PHE A 87 9.14 9.61 6.56
N TYR A 88 8.07 9.26 7.28
CA TYR A 88 7.59 9.97 8.48
C TYR A 88 8.13 9.36 9.79
N SER A 89 9.26 8.66 9.72
CA SER A 89 9.92 8.01 10.87
C SER A 89 9.04 7.00 11.63
N GLN A 90 7.96 6.51 11.01
CA GLN A 90 7.10 5.47 11.57
C GLN A 90 7.61 4.10 11.15
N ARG A 91 8.14 3.33 12.10
CA ARG A 91 8.56 1.94 11.86
C ARG A 91 7.39 1.00 12.08
N VAL A 92 6.77 0.57 10.98
CA VAL A 92 5.70 -0.43 10.97
C VAL A 92 6.24 -1.73 10.39
N VAL A 93 6.03 -2.84 11.09
CA VAL A 93 6.42 -4.17 10.64
C VAL A 93 5.24 -5.12 10.86
N PRO A 94 4.64 -5.67 9.79
CA PRO A 94 3.63 -6.72 9.93
C PRO A 94 4.19 -7.88 10.77
N PRO A 95 3.40 -8.47 11.70
CA PRO A 95 3.87 -9.58 12.53
C PRO A 95 4.40 -10.76 11.73
N THR A 96 3.74 -11.07 10.61
CA THR A 96 4.20 -12.05 9.62
C THR A 96 3.90 -11.55 8.20
N ALA A 97 4.48 -12.20 7.19
CA ALA A 97 4.17 -11.93 5.79
C ALA A 97 2.68 -12.15 5.48
N GLU A 98 2.05 -13.15 6.09
CA GLU A 98 0.62 -13.44 5.93
C GLU A 98 -0.25 -12.32 6.47
N HIS A 99 0.09 -11.73 7.62
CA HIS A 99 -0.63 -10.56 8.13
C HIS A 99 -0.62 -9.41 7.13
N GLY A 100 0.54 -9.12 6.53
CA GLY A 100 0.67 -8.12 5.49
C GLY A 100 -0.18 -8.44 4.26
N ALA A 101 -0.16 -9.69 3.79
CA ALA A 101 -0.96 -10.14 2.65
C ALA A 101 -2.48 -10.02 2.91
N ASN A 102 -2.93 -10.50 4.08
CA ASN A 102 -4.33 -10.50 4.49
C ASN A 102 -4.88 -9.08 4.66
N LEU A 103 -4.05 -8.14 5.14
CA LEU A 103 -4.44 -6.73 5.24
C LEU A 103 -4.81 -6.17 3.86
N VAL A 104 -3.96 -6.36 2.86
CA VAL A 104 -4.22 -5.85 1.51
C VAL A 104 -5.34 -6.62 0.82
N GLU A 105 -5.42 -7.93 1.04
CA GLU A 105 -6.50 -8.75 0.50
C GLU A 105 -7.87 -8.31 1.03
N SER A 106 -8.01 -8.09 2.33
CA SER A 106 -9.26 -7.58 2.92
C SER A 106 -9.62 -6.20 2.38
N ALA A 107 -8.64 -5.33 2.13
CA ALA A 107 -8.87 -4.03 1.48
C ALA A 107 -9.38 -4.18 0.03
N VAL A 108 -8.86 -5.13 -0.73
CA VAL A 108 -9.33 -5.40 -2.10
C VAL A 108 -10.75 -5.96 -2.09
N LEU A 109 -11.03 -6.92 -1.20
CA LEU A 109 -12.32 -7.60 -1.11
C LEU A 109 -13.44 -6.76 -0.48
N SER A 110 -13.14 -5.60 0.12
CA SER A 110 -14.15 -4.74 0.72
C SER A 110 -15.12 -4.15 -0.32
N GLN A 111 -16.36 -3.89 0.10
CA GLN A 111 -17.37 -3.36 -0.82
C GLN A 111 -17.11 -1.86 -1.09
N PRO A 112 -17.49 -1.32 -2.26
CA PRO A 112 -17.28 0.10 -2.57
C PRO A 112 -17.87 1.07 -1.53
N ARG A 113 -19.02 0.73 -0.93
CA ARG A 113 -19.65 1.52 0.14
C ARG A 113 -18.84 1.58 1.44
N ASP A 114 -17.91 0.64 1.62
CA ASP A 114 -17.07 0.49 2.82
C ASP A 114 -15.70 1.15 2.64
N TYR A 115 -15.52 2.01 1.63
CA TYR A 115 -14.21 2.55 1.29
C TYR A 115 -13.53 3.30 2.45
N ASP A 116 -14.23 4.25 3.09
CA ASP A 116 -13.67 5.02 4.21
C ASP A 116 -13.48 4.15 5.47
N SER A 117 -14.36 3.18 5.72
CA SER A 117 -14.21 2.26 6.85
C SER A 117 -13.04 1.30 6.63
N THR A 118 -12.78 0.89 5.38
CA THR A 118 -11.62 0.09 4.98
C THR A 118 -10.31 0.85 5.20
N ILE A 119 -10.27 2.14 4.83
CA ILE A 119 -9.10 2.98 5.09
C ILE A 119 -8.86 3.11 6.60
N ARG A 120 -9.92 3.34 7.38
CA ARG A 120 -9.82 3.47 8.83
C ARG A 120 -9.34 2.19 9.52
N SER A 121 -9.89 1.03 9.15
CA SER A 121 -9.47 -0.26 9.71
C SER A 121 -8.02 -0.57 9.34
N THR A 122 -7.63 -0.30 8.09
CA THR A 122 -6.25 -0.45 7.62
C THR A 122 -5.29 0.44 8.40
N SER A 123 -5.66 1.71 8.62
CA SER A 123 -4.89 2.66 9.43
C SER A 123 -4.69 2.15 10.86
N HIS A 124 -5.76 1.66 11.49
CA HIS A 124 -5.70 1.08 12.82
C HIS A 124 -4.77 -0.14 12.89
N THR A 125 -4.84 -1.05 11.93
CA THR A 125 -3.93 -2.20 11.86
C THR A 125 -2.46 -1.76 11.71
N LEU A 126 -2.17 -0.77 10.85
CA LEU A 126 -0.82 -0.23 10.71
C LEU A 126 -0.30 0.40 12.01
N GLN A 127 -1.18 1.06 12.78
CA GLN A 127 -0.84 1.61 14.09
C GLN A 127 -0.54 0.51 15.11
N GLN A 128 -1.29 -0.59 15.10
CA GLN A 128 -1.02 -1.76 15.97
C GLN A 128 0.33 -2.42 15.66
N TRP A 129 0.77 -2.35 14.42
CA TRP A 129 2.06 -2.90 13.97
C TRP A 129 3.21 -1.89 14.07
N ALA A 130 2.93 -0.65 14.48
CA ALA A 130 3.96 0.32 14.75
C ALA A 130 4.75 -0.14 15.98
N ALA A 131 6.07 -0.27 15.83
CA ALA A 131 6.91 -0.51 16.98
C ALA A 131 6.80 0.68 17.94
N PRO A 132 6.68 0.48 19.26
CA PRO A 132 6.75 1.58 20.21
C PRO A 132 8.09 2.31 20.01
N ASP A 133 8.03 3.64 20.00
CA ASP A 133 9.21 4.49 19.84
C ASP A 133 10.29 4.08 20.85
N GLN A 134 11.38 3.50 20.35
CA GLN A 134 12.52 3.09 21.18
C GLN A 134 13.21 4.29 21.82
N THR A 135 13.01 5.50 21.29
CA THR A 135 13.51 6.76 21.86
C THR A 135 12.78 7.04 23.18
N ALA A 136 11.45 6.95 23.20
CA ALA A 136 10.65 7.08 24.43
C ALA A 136 10.96 6.00 25.48
N LEU A 137 11.26 4.76 25.06
CA LEU A 137 11.65 3.68 25.98
C LEU A 137 13.05 3.89 26.57
N LYS A 138 14.02 4.39 25.80
CA LYS A 138 15.39 4.67 26.29
C LYS A 138 15.42 5.80 27.33
N HIS A 139 14.57 6.82 27.22
CA HIS A 139 14.50 7.90 28.20
C HIS A 139 13.79 7.53 29.51
N ARG A 140 12.86 6.55 29.50
CA ARG A 140 12.20 6.08 30.74
C ARG A 140 13.13 5.31 31.69
N HIS A 141 14.20 4.70 31.19
CA HIS A 141 15.14 3.94 32.02
C HIS A 141 16.24 4.78 32.69
N ILE A 142 16.34 6.08 32.42
CA ILE A 142 17.39 6.95 32.97
C ILE A 142 16.96 7.61 34.30
N HIS A 143 15.65 7.68 34.60
CA HIS A 143 15.12 8.37 35.78
C HIS A 143 14.67 7.44 36.93
N LEU A 144 15.02 6.16 36.91
CA LEU A 144 14.66 5.18 37.96
C LEU A 144 15.88 4.55 38.67
N LYS A 145 16.96 5.32 38.86
CA LYS A 145 18.08 4.93 39.73
C LYS A 145 18.15 5.83 40.95
#